data_AF-A0A094EBW3-F1
#
_entry.id   AF-A0A094EBW3-F1
#
_cell.length_a   1.000
_cell.length_b   1.000
_cell.length_c   1.000
_cell.angle_alpha   90.00
_cell.angle_beta   90.00
_cell.angle_gamma   90.00
#
_symmetry.space_group_name_H-M   'P 1'
#
loop_
_entity.id
_entity.type
_entity.pdbx_description
1 polymer ?
#
loop_
_entity_poly.entity_id
_entity_poly.type
_entity_poly.pdbx_seq_one_letter_code
_entity_poly.pdbx_strand_id
1 'polypeptide(L)'
;MNQGYELPPAKPLNGFPRVAHKLASDPDRTTTIFRRFDRLSARNLILLEAEVAELEARQDRFDEEDKISTSEEVRSCHTEWSTFERLATERDADGNPTNLGQATKLELALKIRSKIKEYHEALAVHQTLLNSKPPAATTIKGMREWFLDTHNGKQYGAPQLWGASEKRFDDPYDLVALRVPADQDRLSEFILNYFGGFFPATSTDPHSSYIRESTLAKTIAIISSILSAILLFGSIASLYFVHNGLALLGMLGGWTVLFAVCVGWLTNARRDQVFAATAAYCAVLVVFVSGTLGGAAGGQVVVGEGGWNCTRGG
;
A
#
# COMPACT_ATOMS: atom_id res chain seq x y z
N MET A 1 -22.75 48.32 5.74
CA MET A 1 -21.98 47.09 6.04
C MET A 1 -21.57 46.49 4.72
N ASN A 2 -20.38 46.84 4.22
CA ASN A 2 -19.88 46.31 2.96
C ASN A 2 -19.31 44.92 3.23
N GLN A 3 -19.98 43.88 2.72
CA GLN A 3 -19.42 42.54 2.64
C GLN A 3 -18.11 42.64 1.85
N GLY A 4 -16.98 42.47 2.56
CA GLY A 4 -15.67 42.39 1.94
C GLY A 4 -15.66 41.19 1.02
N TYR A 5 -15.60 41.44 -0.28
CA TYR A 5 -15.20 40.42 -1.25
C TYR A 5 -13.74 40.09 -0.95
N GLU A 6 -13.49 38.97 -0.27
CA GLU A 6 -12.15 38.41 -0.18
C GLU A 6 -11.69 38.13 -1.60
N LEU A 7 -10.69 38.89 -2.06
CA LEU A 7 -10.03 38.63 -3.32
C LEU A 7 -9.51 37.19 -3.29
N PRO A 8 -9.68 36.39 -4.36
CA PRO A 8 -9.12 35.06 -4.41
C PRO A 8 -7.61 35.16 -4.14
N PRO A 9 -7.04 34.22 -3.35
CA PRO A 9 -5.64 34.27 -2.99
C PRO A 9 -4.78 34.42 -4.26
N ALA A 10 -3.86 35.38 -4.22
CA ALA A 10 -3.01 35.68 -5.37
C ALA A 10 -2.34 34.39 -5.88
N LYS A 11 -2.47 34.13 -7.17
CA LYS A 11 -1.91 32.93 -7.79
C LYS A 11 -0.39 32.92 -7.57
N PRO A 12 0.19 31.86 -6.97
CA PRO A 12 1.62 31.81 -6.70
C PRO A 12 2.43 31.86 -7.99
N LEU A 13 3.65 32.38 -7.90
CA LEU A 13 4.62 32.42 -8.99
C LEU A 13 4.85 31.02 -9.56
N ASN A 14 4.95 30.93 -10.89
CA ASN A 14 5.23 29.68 -11.58
C ASN A 14 6.58 29.08 -11.12
N GLY A 15 6.70 27.75 -11.13
CA GLY A 15 7.86 27.04 -10.58
C GLY A 15 7.60 26.42 -9.20
N PHE A 16 8.65 26.35 -8.37
CA PHE A 16 8.60 25.75 -7.03
C PHE A 16 7.48 26.33 -6.13
N PRO A 17 7.21 27.66 -6.10
CA PRO A 17 6.14 28.19 -5.25
C PRO A 17 4.76 27.66 -5.64
N ARG A 18 4.45 27.59 -6.94
CA ARG A 18 3.17 27.05 -7.43
C ARG A 18 3.03 25.56 -7.17
N VAL A 19 4.10 24.78 -7.34
CA VAL A 19 4.11 23.35 -7.00
C VAL A 19 3.94 23.13 -5.50
N ALA A 20 4.69 23.85 -4.65
CA ALA A 20 4.54 23.76 -3.21
C ALA A 20 3.13 24.15 -2.75
N HIS A 21 2.57 25.23 -3.30
CA HIS A 21 1.19 25.63 -3.03
C HIS A 21 0.20 24.53 -3.42
N LYS A 22 0.35 23.93 -4.60
CA LYS A 22 -0.51 22.84 -5.09
C LYS A 22 -0.48 21.61 -4.18
N LEU A 23 0.70 21.21 -3.71
CA LEU A 23 0.86 20.09 -2.77
C LEU A 23 0.29 20.44 -1.38
N ALA A 24 0.33 21.72 -1.00
CA ALA A 24 -0.16 22.18 0.29
C ALA A 24 -1.67 22.43 0.34
N SER A 25 -2.28 22.78 -0.80
CA SER A 25 -3.69 23.14 -0.91
C SER A 25 -4.64 21.95 -0.88
N ASP A 26 -4.12 20.73 -1.02
CA ASP A 26 -4.89 19.50 -0.89
C ASP A 26 -5.23 19.20 0.58
N PRO A 27 -6.51 19.24 0.99
CA PRO A 27 -6.92 18.95 2.37
C PRO A 27 -6.58 17.52 2.80
N ASP A 28 -6.72 16.57 1.87
CA ASP A 28 -6.54 15.14 2.12
C ASP A 28 -5.06 14.72 1.95
N ARG A 29 -4.21 15.64 1.45
CA ARG A 29 -2.76 15.47 1.20
C ARG A 29 -2.42 14.29 0.28
N THR A 30 -3.40 13.77 -0.46
CA THR A 30 -3.23 12.67 -1.43
C THR A 30 -2.28 13.02 -2.58
N THR A 31 -2.13 14.31 -2.87
CA THR A 31 -1.25 14.86 -3.92
C THR A 31 0.20 15.08 -3.47
N THR A 32 0.55 14.73 -2.22
CA THR A 32 1.92 14.82 -1.68
C THR A 32 2.83 13.71 -2.23
N ILE A 33 3.00 13.72 -3.56
CA ILE A 33 3.72 12.71 -4.32
C ILE A 33 5.15 13.19 -4.62
N PHE A 34 6.12 12.34 -4.28
CA PHE A 34 7.54 12.54 -4.50
C PHE A 34 8.14 11.35 -5.24
N ARG A 35 9.30 11.58 -5.86
CA ARG A 35 10.09 10.50 -6.43
C ARG A 35 10.90 9.82 -5.33
N ARG A 36 10.97 8.50 -5.36
CA ARG A 36 11.85 7.70 -4.48
C ARG A 36 13.30 7.74 -4.95
N PHE A 37 13.51 7.95 -6.26
CA PHE A 37 14.80 7.87 -6.93
C PHE A 37 15.44 6.49 -6.83
N ASP A 38 14.65 5.42 -7.02
CA ASP A 38 15.05 4.03 -6.76
C ASP A 38 16.41 3.66 -7.38
N ARG A 39 16.66 4.07 -8.62
CA ARG A 39 17.95 3.82 -9.30
C ARG A 39 19.13 4.53 -8.62
N LEU A 40 18.97 5.79 -8.23
CA LEU A 40 20.04 6.58 -7.61
C LEU A 40 20.29 6.09 -6.18
N SER A 41 19.22 5.75 -5.48
CA SER A 41 19.22 5.13 -4.16
C SER A 41 19.94 3.78 -4.14
N ALA A 42 19.60 2.89 -5.07
CA ALA A 42 20.29 1.61 -5.22
C ALA A 42 21.79 1.81 -5.50
N ARG A 43 22.15 2.78 -6.36
CA ARG A 43 23.55 3.14 -6.59
C ARG A 43 24.26 3.60 -5.32
N ASN A 44 23.60 4.42 -4.51
CA ASN A 44 24.16 4.88 -3.24
C ASN A 44 24.41 3.71 -2.27
N LEU A 45 23.44 2.80 -2.14
CA LEU A 45 23.58 1.61 -1.28
C LEU A 45 24.73 0.71 -1.71
N ILE A 46 24.87 0.43 -3.02
CA ILE A 46 25.96 -0.40 -3.55
C ILE A 46 27.32 0.28 -3.31
N LEU A 47 27.41 1.61 -3.42
CA LEU A 47 28.64 2.34 -3.13
C LEU A 47 29.02 2.27 -1.64
N LEU A 48 28.04 2.41 -0.74
CA LEU A 48 28.28 2.26 0.70
C LEU A 48 28.67 0.83 1.07
N GLU A 49 28.02 -0.16 0.47
CA GLU A 49 28.37 -1.58 0.64
C GLU A 49 29.81 -1.85 0.20
N ALA A 50 30.22 -1.34 -0.97
CA ALA A 50 31.58 -1.46 -1.45
C ALA A 50 32.60 -0.76 -0.54
N GLU A 51 32.27 0.44 -0.01
CA GLU A 51 33.16 1.14 0.94
C GLU A 51 33.33 0.35 2.25
N VAL A 52 32.25 -0.24 2.77
CA VAL A 52 32.31 -1.09 3.97
C VAL A 52 33.12 -2.36 3.71
N ALA A 53 32.92 -3.02 2.56
CA ALA A 53 33.67 -4.22 2.19
C ALA A 53 35.19 -3.96 2.06
N GLU A 54 35.59 -2.79 1.52
CA GLU A 54 37.01 -2.39 1.47
C GLU A 54 37.59 -2.15 2.87
N LEU A 55 36.79 -1.63 3.81
CA LEU A 55 37.22 -1.44 5.18
C LEU A 55 37.30 -2.77 5.95
N GLU A 56 36.36 -3.70 5.72
CA GLU A 56 36.38 -5.06 6.26
C GLU A 56 37.63 -5.80 5.79
N ALA A 57 37.92 -5.80 4.48
CA ALA A 57 39.13 -6.41 3.94
C ALA A 57 40.43 -5.78 4.51
N ARG A 58 40.41 -4.48 4.84
CA ARG A 58 41.52 -3.83 5.54
C ARG A 58 41.67 -4.30 6.99
N GLN A 59 40.56 -4.49 7.69
CA GLN A 59 40.56 -5.00 9.06
C GLN A 59 41.07 -6.44 9.10
N ASP A 60 40.60 -7.29 8.19
CA ASP A 60 41.05 -8.69 8.06
C ASP A 60 42.55 -8.80 7.82
N ARG A 61 43.13 -7.88 7.02
CA ARG A 61 44.58 -7.81 6.82
C ARG A 61 45.33 -7.48 8.11
N PHE A 62 44.85 -6.53 8.91
CA PHE A 62 45.46 -6.23 10.20
C PHE A 62 45.33 -7.39 11.18
N ASP A 63 44.18 -8.06 11.19
CA ASP A 63 43.97 -9.23 12.03
C ASP A 63 44.91 -10.39 11.63
N GLU A 64 45.22 -10.55 10.34
CA GLU A 64 46.19 -11.55 9.86
C GLU A 64 47.64 -11.17 10.20
N GLU A 65 48.02 -9.90 10.06
CA GLU A 65 49.33 -9.39 10.50
C GLU A 65 49.54 -9.60 12.00
N ASP A 66 48.49 -9.39 12.80
CA ASP A 66 48.54 -9.55 14.25
C ASP A 66 48.65 -11.00 14.69
N LYS A 67 48.05 -11.96 13.96
CA LYS A 67 48.23 -13.40 14.20
C LYS A 67 49.69 -13.83 14.08
N ILE A 68 50.44 -13.21 13.17
CA ILE A 68 51.86 -13.50 12.93
C ILE A 68 52.72 -12.84 14.02
N SER A 69 52.25 -11.74 14.62
CA SER A 69 52.99 -11.00 15.63
C SER A 69 53.19 -11.80 16.94
N THR A 70 54.38 -11.70 17.52
CA THR A 70 54.73 -12.34 18.81
C THR A 70 54.66 -11.37 20.00
N SER A 71 54.27 -10.11 19.77
CA SER A 71 54.19 -9.08 20.83
C SER A 71 53.04 -9.35 21.79
N GLU A 72 53.34 -9.36 23.08
CA GLU A 72 52.35 -9.51 24.15
C GLU A 72 51.48 -8.24 24.31
N GLU A 73 52.00 -7.07 23.94
CA GLU A 73 51.22 -5.82 23.91
C GLU A 73 50.13 -5.88 22.84
N VAL A 74 50.45 -6.39 21.64
CA VAL A 74 49.46 -6.58 20.56
C VAL A 74 48.36 -7.54 21.01
N ARG A 75 48.73 -8.68 21.63
CA ARG A 75 47.77 -9.65 22.18
C ARG A 75 46.83 -9.01 23.21
N SER A 76 47.36 -8.16 24.08
CA SER A 76 46.58 -7.47 25.12
C SER A 76 45.57 -6.47 24.52
N CYS A 77 45.95 -5.77 23.43
CA CYS A 77 45.05 -4.85 22.70
C CYS A 77 43.83 -5.55 22.09
N HIS A 78 43.92 -6.82 21.70
CA HIS A 78 42.78 -7.56 21.15
C HIS A 78 41.73 -7.93 22.19
N THR A 79 42.13 -8.08 23.45
CA THR A 79 41.25 -8.50 24.53
C THR A 79 40.71 -7.35 25.36
N GLU A 80 41.47 -6.25 25.49
CA GLU A 80 41.14 -5.17 26.41
C GLU A 80 41.10 -3.81 25.70
N TRP A 81 39.90 -3.21 25.67
CA TRP A 81 39.68 -1.91 25.01
C TRP A 81 40.49 -0.77 25.64
N SER A 82 40.61 -0.72 26.97
CA SER A 82 41.33 0.33 27.69
C SER A 82 42.82 0.34 27.31
N THR A 83 43.43 -0.84 27.19
CA THR A 83 44.81 -1.02 26.77
C THR A 83 45.01 -0.62 25.31
N PHE A 84 44.07 -0.99 24.42
CA PHE A 84 44.08 -0.59 23.01
C PHE A 84 43.94 0.93 22.82
N GLU A 85 42.96 1.55 23.48
CA GLU A 85 42.70 2.98 23.40
C GLU A 85 43.88 3.80 23.93
N ARG A 86 44.47 3.38 25.05
CA ARG A 86 45.67 4.01 25.61
C ARG A 86 46.82 3.99 24.60
N LEU A 87 47.18 2.81 24.10
CA LEU A 87 48.34 2.65 23.20
C LEU A 87 48.13 3.32 21.83
N ALA A 88 46.90 3.42 21.34
CA ALA A 88 46.55 4.10 20.09
C ALA A 88 46.49 5.64 20.22
N THR A 89 46.17 6.15 21.41
CA THR A 89 46.02 7.59 21.68
C THR A 89 47.28 8.19 22.29
N GLU A 90 48.22 7.38 22.77
CA GLU A 90 49.54 7.83 23.21
C GLU A 90 50.27 8.60 22.10
N ARG A 91 50.84 9.73 22.53
CA ARG A 91 51.53 10.70 21.68
C ARG A 91 52.87 11.02 22.32
N ASP A 92 53.91 11.06 21.49
CA ASP A 92 55.24 11.49 21.90
C ASP A 92 55.30 13.00 22.17
N ALA A 93 56.41 13.47 22.73
CA ALA A 93 56.64 14.89 23.04
C ALA A 93 56.50 15.81 21.81
N ASP A 94 56.71 15.27 20.61
CA ASP A 94 56.57 15.96 19.32
C ASP A 94 55.14 15.88 18.73
N GLY A 95 54.19 15.24 19.43
CA GLY A 95 52.80 15.10 19.00
C GLY A 95 52.53 13.98 17.98
N ASN A 96 53.51 13.11 17.72
CA ASN A 96 53.36 11.94 16.86
C ASN A 96 52.82 10.72 17.63
N PRO A 97 52.06 9.80 17.00
CA PRO A 97 51.61 8.57 17.66
C PRO A 97 52.78 7.70 18.07
N THR A 98 52.88 7.36 19.36
CA THR A 98 53.93 6.47 19.88
C THR A 98 53.85 5.07 19.25
N ASN A 99 52.62 4.58 19.03
CA ASN A 99 52.36 3.32 18.32
C ASN A 99 51.55 3.57 17.04
N LEU A 100 52.25 3.82 15.94
CA LEU A 100 51.62 4.10 14.64
C LEU A 100 50.63 2.99 14.22
N GLY A 101 51.02 1.71 14.39
CA GLY A 101 50.15 0.58 14.01
C GLY A 101 48.83 0.55 14.77
N GLN A 102 48.86 0.80 16.09
CA GLN A 102 47.63 0.80 16.91
C GLN A 102 46.79 2.05 16.65
N ALA A 103 47.42 3.21 16.43
CA ALA A 103 46.72 4.43 16.04
C ALA A 103 45.97 4.27 14.70
N THR A 104 46.60 3.64 13.69
CA THR A 104 45.96 3.35 12.39
C THR A 104 44.81 2.35 12.53
N LYS A 105 44.92 1.34 13.39
CA LYS A 105 43.83 0.39 13.67
C LYS A 105 42.65 1.08 14.35
N LEU A 106 42.91 1.97 15.31
CA LEU A 106 41.86 2.75 15.96
C LEU A 106 41.14 3.67 14.95
N GLU A 107 41.91 4.36 14.09
CA GLU A 107 41.34 5.18 13.03
C GLU A 107 40.45 4.35 12.08
N LEU A 108 40.92 3.16 11.68
CA LEU A 108 40.14 2.24 10.85
C LEU A 108 38.84 1.82 11.55
N ALA A 109 38.91 1.43 12.83
CA ALA A 109 37.75 1.02 13.60
C ALA A 109 36.71 2.15 13.74
N LEU A 110 37.16 3.39 13.96
CA LEU A 110 36.27 4.56 14.00
C LEU A 110 35.63 4.84 12.63
N LYS A 111 36.41 4.69 11.54
CA LYS A 111 35.89 4.85 10.18
C LYS A 111 34.83 3.78 9.85
N ILE A 112 35.08 2.52 10.23
CA ILE A 112 34.11 1.41 10.08
C ILE A 112 32.82 1.71 10.85
N ARG A 113 32.91 2.12 12.12
CA ARG A 113 31.73 2.47 12.94
C ARG A 113 30.89 3.56 12.28
N SER A 114 31.54 4.60 11.74
CA SER A 114 30.86 5.68 11.04
C SER A 114 30.16 5.19 9.76
N LYS A 115 30.86 4.41 8.94
CA LYS A 115 30.36 3.95 7.64
C LYS A 115 29.29 2.88 7.71
N ILE A 116 29.41 1.95 8.66
CA ILE A 116 28.36 0.96 8.94
C ILE A 116 27.08 1.67 9.41
N LYS A 117 27.20 2.71 10.24
CA LYS A 117 26.04 3.50 10.67
C LYS A 117 25.37 4.17 9.47
N GLU A 118 26.14 4.85 8.61
CA GLU A 118 25.63 5.49 7.39
C GLU A 118 24.92 4.48 6.47
N TYR A 119 25.52 3.30 6.28
CA TYR A 119 24.94 2.22 5.48
C TYR A 119 23.63 1.68 6.06
N HIS A 120 23.60 1.33 7.35
CA HIS A 120 22.41 0.80 8.00
C HIS A 120 21.26 1.81 8.05
N GLU A 121 21.55 3.09 8.30
CA GLU A 121 20.55 4.17 8.25
C GLU A 121 19.97 4.32 6.84
N ALA A 122 20.83 4.35 5.81
CA ALA A 122 20.39 4.41 4.42
C ALA A 122 19.53 3.20 4.05
N LEU A 123 19.93 1.99 4.45
CA LEU A 123 19.21 0.76 4.17
C LEU A 123 17.82 0.73 4.83
N ALA A 124 17.72 1.16 6.09
CA ALA A 124 16.45 1.24 6.81
C ALA A 124 15.48 2.25 6.17
N VAL A 125 15.99 3.41 5.75
CA VAL A 125 15.19 4.42 5.02
C VAL A 125 14.72 3.85 3.68
N HIS A 126 15.59 3.20 2.92
CA HIS A 126 15.22 2.58 1.64
C HIS A 126 14.22 1.44 1.78
N GLN A 127 14.37 0.59 2.79
CA GLN A 127 13.38 -0.44 3.12
C GLN A 127 12.00 0.18 3.40
N THR A 128 11.95 1.28 4.15
CA THR A 128 10.70 1.99 4.45
C THR A 128 10.07 2.55 3.18
N LEU A 129 10.87 3.13 2.29
CA LEU A 129 10.40 3.67 1.00
C LEU A 129 9.90 2.58 0.04
N LEU A 130 10.58 1.42 -0.02
CA LEU A 130 10.17 0.31 -0.89
C LEU A 130 8.89 -0.38 -0.40
N ASN A 131 8.69 -0.46 0.92
CA ASN A 131 7.47 -1.02 1.51
C ASN A 131 6.31 -0.02 1.61
N SER A 132 6.52 1.24 1.24
CA SER A 132 5.46 2.23 1.20
C SER A 132 4.45 1.91 0.09
N LYS A 133 3.17 2.16 0.37
CA LYS A 133 2.11 1.93 -0.62
C LYS A 133 2.27 2.91 -1.80
N PRO A 134 2.09 2.44 -3.05
CA PRO A 134 2.13 3.33 -4.21
C PRO A 134 0.93 4.31 -4.18
N PRO A 135 1.08 5.50 -4.78
CA PRO A 135 -0.05 6.41 -4.95
C PRO A 135 -1.09 5.83 -5.93
N ALA A 136 -2.36 6.22 -5.75
CA ALA A 136 -3.43 5.82 -6.66
C ALA A 136 -3.14 6.30 -8.10
N ALA A 137 -3.34 5.42 -9.08
CA ALA A 137 -3.06 5.72 -10.49
C ALA A 137 -3.83 6.94 -11.02
N THR A 138 -5.05 7.15 -10.54
CA THR A 138 -5.88 8.32 -10.89
C THR A 138 -5.29 9.63 -10.35
N THR A 139 -4.77 9.62 -9.12
CA THR A 139 -4.08 10.77 -8.52
C THR A 139 -2.77 11.07 -9.25
N ILE A 140 -1.99 10.03 -9.60
CA ILE A 140 -0.77 10.19 -10.41
C ILE A 140 -1.12 10.83 -11.75
N LYS A 141 -2.15 10.34 -12.44
CA LYS A 141 -2.59 10.88 -13.73
C LYS A 141 -3.00 12.36 -13.61
N GLY A 142 -3.86 12.70 -12.65
CA GLY A 142 -4.30 14.08 -12.45
C GLY A 142 -3.15 15.03 -12.09
N MET A 143 -2.20 14.57 -11.26
CA MET A 143 -1.01 15.35 -10.92
C MET A 143 -0.06 15.51 -12.11
N ARG A 144 0.09 14.48 -12.95
CA ARG A 144 0.89 14.53 -14.18
C ARG A 144 0.29 15.51 -15.19
N GLU A 145 -1.01 15.42 -15.43
CA GLU A 145 -1.74 16.32 -16.34
C GLU A 145 -1.63 17.78 -15.89
N TRP A 146 -1.85 18.05 -14.60
CA TRP A 146 -1.64 19.39 -14.04
C TRP A 146 -0.18 19.87 -14.13
N PHE A 147 0.77 18.97 -13.84
CA PHE A 147 2.19 19.31 -13.82
C PHE A 147 2.74 19.63 -15.22
N LEU A 148 2.29 18.89 -16.24
CA LEU A 148 2.67 19.10 -17.64
C LEU A 148 1.75 20.10 -18.37
N ASP A 149 0.77 20.69 -17.67
CA ASP A 149 -0.28 21.53 -18.24
C ASP A 149 -0.91 20.89 -19.49
N THR A 150 -1.24 19.60 -19.35
CA THR A 150 -1.77 18.74 -20.39
C THR A 150 -3.22 18.41 -20.07
N HIS A 151 -4.13 18.62 -21.04
CA HIS A 151 -5.55 18.26 -20.91
C HIS A 151 -5.92 17.29 -22.05
N ASN A 152 -6.54 16.16 -21.73
CA ASN A 152 -6.92 15.13 -22.71
C ASN A 152 -5.77 14.70 -23.65
N GLY A 153 -4.55 14.59 -23.12
CA GLY A 153 -3.37 14.20 -23.89
C GLY A 153 -2.79 15.29 -24.80
N LYS A 154 -3.33 16.50 -24.79
CA LYS A 154 -2.79 17.66 -25.50
C LYS A 154 -2.11 18.61 -24.53
N GLN A 155 -0.87 18.97 -24.82
CA GLN A 155 -0.09 19.92 -24.03
C GLN A 155 -0.49 21.35 -24.40
N TYR A 156 -0.93 22.13 -23.42
CA TYR A 156 -1.36 23.52 -23.62
C TYR A 156 -0.33 24.54 -23.15
N GLY A 157 0.57 24.13 -22.26
CA GLY A 157 1.58 25.00 -21.68
C GLY A 157 2.90 24.29 -21.39
N ALA A 158 3.84 25.06 -20.87
CA ALA A 158 5.10 24.53 -20.37
C ALA A 158 4.88 23.86 -19.00
N PRO A 159 5.64 22.81 -18.66
CA PRO A 159 5.51 22.15 -17.37
C PRO A 159 5.80 23.10 -16.21
N GLN A 160 5.26 22.79 -15.02
CA GLN A 160 5.43 23.66 -13.83
C GLN A 160 6.89 23.74 -13.38
N LEU A 161 7.70 22.70 -13.62
CA LEU A 161 9.15 22.71 -13.42
C LEU A 161 9.85 22.22 -14.69
N TRP A 162 11.01 22.79 -14.98
CA TRP A 162 11.80 22.50 -16.17
C TRP A 162 13.12 21.77 -15.85
N GLY A 163 13.84 21.37 -16.89
CA GLY A 163 15.14 20.71 -16.80
C GLY A 163 15.00 19.25 -16.34
N ALA A 164 15.88 18.81 -15.44
CA ALA A 164 15.84 17.43 -14.93
C ALA A 164 14.54 17.09 -14.18
N SER A 165 13.83 18.12 -13.67
CA SER A 165 12.58 17.97 -12.92
C SER A 165 11.34 17.82 -13.81
N GLU A 166 11.45 18.05 -15.12
CA GLU A 166 10.33 17.86 -16.05
C GLU A 166 9.86 16.39 -16.07
N LYS A 167 10.82 15.47 -15.95
CA LYS A 167 10.60 14.01 -15.95
C LYS A 167 10.10 13.47 -14.61
N ARG A 168 9.52 14.32 -13.76
CA ARG A 168 9.14 13.95 -12.38
C ARG A 168 8.10 12.82 -12.33
N PHE A 169 7.17 12.80 -13.28
CA PHE A 169 6.03 11.87 -13.33
C PHE A 169 6.10 10.88 -14.51
N ASP A 170 7.29 10.70 -15.09
CA ASP A 170 7.47 9.79 -16.24
C ASP A 170 7.38 8.32 -15.85
N ASP A 171 7.94 7.97 -14.70
CA ASP A 171 7.90 6.61 -14.14
C ASP A 171 6.91 6.55 -12.97
N PRO A 172 5.73 5.91 -13.13
CA PRO A 172 4.75 5.75 -12.06
C PRO A 172 5.24 4.86 -10.91
N TYR A 173 6.22 3.98 -11.16
CA TYR A 173 6.70 3.02 -10.17
C TYR A 173 7.77 3.63 -9.24
N ASP A 174 8.44 4.71 -9.65
CA ASP A 174 9.43 5.48 -8.87
C ASP A 174 8.76 6.54 -7.96
N LEU A 175 7.45 6.46 -7.74
CA LEU A 175 6.68 7.45 -6.97
C LEU A 175 6.26 6.93 -5.59
N VAL A 176 6.32 7.81 -4.60
CA VAL A 176 5.83 7.60 -3.24
C VAL A 176 4.90 8.75 -2.83
N ALA A 177 3.79 8.42 -2.19
CA ALA A 177 2.95 9.41 -1.51
C ALA A 177 3.29 9.44 -0.03
N LEU A 178 3.49 10.63 0.53
CA LEU A 178 3.75 10.78 1.98
C LEU A 178 2.54 10.40 2.83
N ARG A 179 1.34 10.55 2.27
CA ARG A 179 0.10 10.07 2.86
C ARG A 179 -0.64 9.20 1.84
N VAL A 180 -0.79 7.93 2.17
CA VAL A 180 -1.68 7.03 1.45
C VAL A 180 -2.95 6.88 2.29
N PRO A 181 -4.13 7.24 1.75
CA PRO A 181 -5.40 7.05 2.44
C PRO A 181 -5.57 5.59 2.88
N ALA A 182 -6.07 5.38 4.10
CA ALA A 182 -6.16 4.05 4.68
C ALA A 182 -7.11 3.10 3.90
N ASP A 183 -8.13 3.65 3.21
CA ASP A 183 -9.22 2.93 2.54
C ASP A 183 -9.18 3.00 0.99
N GLN A 184 -8.02 2.75 0.40
CA GLN A 184 -7.97 2.43 -1.04
C GLN A 184 -8.34 0.96 -1.26
N ASP A 185 -9.63 0.65 -1.09
CA ASP A 185 -10.17 -0.66 -1.43
C ASP A 185 -10.26 -0.86 -2.95
N ARG A 186 -10.31 -2.11 -3.39
CA ARG A 186 -10.43 -2.48 -4.82
C ARG A 186 -11.62 -1.82 -5.50
N LEU A 187 -12.75 -1.68 -4.80
CA LEU A 187 -13.91 -0.95 -5.28
C LEU A 187 -13.67 0.56 -5.34
N SER A 188 -12.88 1.13 -4.41
CA SER A 188 -12.45 2.53 -4.50
C SER A 188 -11.65 2.76 -5.78
N GLU A 189 -10.67 1.89 -6.09
CA GLU A 189 -9.91 1.95 -7.33
C GLU A 189 -10.78 1.75 -8.57
N PHE A 190 -11.67 0.77 -8.57
CA PHE A 190 -12.58 0.51 -9.68
C PHE A 190 -13.50 1.70 -9.97
N ILE A 191 -14.08 2.27 -8.91
CA ILE A 191 -14.96 3.44 -9.01
C ILE A 191 -14.17 4.66 -9.47
N LEU A 192 -12.95 4.88 -8.95
CA LEU A 192 -12.11 5.98 -9.39
C LEU A 192 -11.71 5.82 -10.87
N ASN A 193 -11.46 4.60 -11.33
CA ASN A 193 -11.05 4.34 -12.71
C ASN A 193 -12.22 4.44 -13.70
N TYR A 194 -13.39 3.91 -13.35
CA TYR A 194 -14.55 3.86 -14.24
C TYR A 194 -15.48 5.08 -14.11
N PHE A 195 -15.72 5.54 -12.87
CA PHE A 195 -16.59 6.68 -12.56
C PHE A 195 -15.82 7.95 -12.21
N GLY A 196 -14.50 7.99 -12.37
CA GLY A 196 -13.64 9.16 -12.08
C GLY A 196 -14.14 10.47 -12.68
N GLY A 197 -14.77 10.43 -13.86
CA GLY A 197 -15.37 11.59 -14.53
C GLY A 197 -16.68 12.11 -13.94
N PHE A 198 -17.35 11.34 -13.08
CA PHE A 198 -18.61 11.72 -12.41
C PHE A 198 -18.38 12.36 -11.03
N PHE A 199 -17.18 12.26 -10.47
CA PHE A 199 -16.90 12.86 -9.18
C PHE A 199 -16.73 14.37 -9.34
N PRO A 200 -17.58 15.20 -8.68
CA PRO A 200 -17.43 16.64 -8.72
C PRO A 200 -16.12 17.00 -8.03
N ALA A 201 -15.12 17.29 -8.84
CA ALA A 201 -13.86 17.73 -8.35
C ALA A 201 -14.03 19.16 -7.84
N THR A 202 -13.99 19.32 -6.52
CA THR A 202 -13.99 20.66 -5.93
C THR A 202 -12.60 21.23 -6.15
N SER A 203 -12.54 22.34 -6.88
CA SER A 203 -11.30 23.05 -7.11
C SER A 203 -11.45 24.53 -6.83
N THR A 204 -10.48 25.06 -6.09
CA THR A 204 -10.23 26.51 -5.98
C THR A 204 -9.49 27.03 -7.24
N ASP A 205 -8.94 26.12 -8.07
CA ASP A 205 -8.09 26.43 -9.23
C ASP A 205 -8.67 25.84 -10.55
N PRO A 206 -8.84 26.61 -11.63
CA PRO A 206 -9.54 26.16 -12.87
C PRO A 206 -8.96 24.92 -13.58
N HIS A 207 -7.73 24.51 -13.25
CA HIS A 207 -7.00 23.45 -13.97
C HIS A 207 -6.67 22.23 -13.13
N SER A 208 -7.31 22.04 -11.97
CA SER A 208 -6.95 20.91 -11.13
C SER A 208 -8.10 20.31 -10.33
N SER A 209 -8.52 19.13 -10.73
CA SER A 209 -9.56 18.37 -10.05
C SER A 209 -9.01 17.63 -8.82
N TYR A 210 -9.49 17.94 -7.62
CA TYR A 210 -9.29 17.11 -6.43
C TYR A 210 -10.53 16.25 -6.16
N ILE A 211 -10.34 14.95 -5.97
CA ILE A 211 -11.43 14.05 -5.54
C ILE A 211 -11.36 13.96 -4.02
N ARG A 212 -12.35 14.57 -3.35
CA ARG A 212 -12.43 14.59 -1.88
C ARG A 212 -12.72 13.19 -1.33
N GLU A 213 -11.94 12.75 -0.33
CA GLU A 213 -12.08 11.43 0.31
C GLU A 213 -13.51 11.20 0.84
N SER A 214 -14.13 12.22 1.43
CA SER A 214 -15.50 12.11 1.96
C SER A 214 -16.59 11.92 0.90
N THR A 215 -16.38 12.42 -0.32
CA THR A 215 -17.31 12.18 -1.44
C THR A 215 -17.12 10.77 -1.97
N LEU A 216 -15.87 10.33 -2.11
CA LEU A 216 -15.54 8.97 -2.53
C LEU A 216 -16.11 7.92 -1.57
N ALA A 217 -15.88 8.08 -0.26
CA ALA A 217 -16.41 7.18 0.77
C ALA A 217 -17.95 7.10 0.75
N LYS A 218 -18.64 8.23 0.53
CA LYS A 218 -20.11 8.25 0.40
C LYS A 218 -20.58 7.49 -0.85
N THR A 219 -19.94 7.71 -2.00
CA THR A 219 -20.31 7.01 -3.24
C THR A 219 -20.04 5.51 -3.15
N ILE A 220 -18.92 5.13 -2.53
CA ILE A 220 -18.61 3.73 -2.23
C ILE A 220 -19.70 3.10 -1.38
N ALA A 221 -20.10 3.76 -0.28
CA ALA A 221 -21.14 3.27 0.60
C ALA A 221 -22.51 3.15 -0.09
N ILE A 222 -22.84 4.09 -0.98
CA ILE A 222 -24.10 4.05 -1.75
C ILE A 222 -24.08 2.88 -2.73
N ILE A 223 -23.01 2.72 -3.52
CA ILE A 223 -22.89 1.64 -4.51
C ILE A 223 -22.87 0.28 -3.82
N SER A 224 -22.10 0.12 -2.73
CA SER A 224 -22.04 -1.13 -1.98
C SER A 224 -23.39 -1.48 -1.33
N SER A 225 -24.12 -0.48 -0.83
CA SER A 225 -25.47 -0.66 -0.29
C SER A 225 -26.47 -1.09 -1.38
N ILE A 226 -26.46 -0.44 -2.55
CA ILE A 226 -27.32 -0.80 -3.68
C ILE A 226 -27.01 -2.22 -4.16
N LEU A 227 -25.73 -2.56 -4.33
CA LEU A 227 -25.34 -3.89 -4.78
C LEU A 227 -25.73 -4.97 -3.74
N SER A 228 -25.54 -4.69 -2.45
CA SER A 228 -25.96 -5.58 -1.37
C SER A 228 -27.47 -5.78 -1.38
N ALA A 229 -28.26 -4.72 -1.58
CA ALA A 229 -29.70 -4.81 -1.70
C ALA A 229 -30.12 -5.66 -2.92
N ILE A 230 -29.48 -5.46 -4.08
CA ILE A 230 -29.76 -6.27 -5.29
C ILE A 230 -29.43 -7.74 -5.05
N LEU A 231 -28.30 -8.05 -4.41
CA LEU A 231 -27.92 -9.43 -4.12
C LEU A 231 -28.89 -10.08 -3.11
N LEU A 232 -29.23 -9.40 -2.01
CA LEU A 232 -30.11 -9.92 -0.97
C LEU A 232 -31.57 -10.04 -1.43
N PHE A 233 -32.15 -8.96 -1.95
CA PHE A 233 -33.56 -8.99 -2.38
C PHE A 233 -33.74 -9.68 -3.73
N GLY A 234 -32.79 -9.49 -4.66
CA GLY A 234 -32.86 -10.09 -5.99
C GLY A 234 -32.77 -11.62 -5.94
N SER A 235 -31.95 -12.19 -5.05
CA SER A 235 -31.91 -13.63 -4.86
C SER A 235 -33.23 -14.19 -4.31
N ILE A 236 -33.80 -13.58 -3.27
CA ILE A 236 -35.08 -14.02 -2.69
C ILE A 236 -36.21 -13.93 -3.72
N ALA A 237 -36.31 -12.80 -4.43
CA ALA A 237 -37.33 -12.61 -5.47
C ALA A 237 -37.16 -13.62 -6.61
N SER A 238 -35.93 -13.82 -7.08
CA SER A 238 -35.61 -14.77 -8.15
C SER A 238 -35.98 -16.21 -7.75
N LEU A 239 -35.70 -16.61 -6.51
CA LEU A 239 -36.03 -17.94 -5.99
C LEU A 239 -37.55 -18.15 -5.83
N TYR A 240 -38.33 -17.08 -5.59
CA TYR A 240 -39.79 -17.18 -5.47
C TYR A 240 -40.49 -17.58 -6.78
N PHE A 241 -39.97 -17.12 -7.93
CA PHE A 241 -40.62 -17.40 -9.22
C PHE A 241 -40.38 -18.83 -9.74
N VAL A 242 -39.35 -19.53 -9.25
CA VAL A 242 -38.95 -20.84 -9.77
C VAL A 242 -39.53 -21.97 -8.92
N HIS A 243 -40.40 -22.77 -9.54
CA HIS A 243 -41.09 -23.90 -8.90
C HIS A 243 -40.38 -25.26 -9.12
N ASN A 244 -39.36 -25.30 -9.99
CA ASN A 244 -38.62 -26.52 -10.33
C ASN A 244 -37.46 -26.76 -9.34
N GLY A 245 -37.47 -27.88 -8.62
CA GLY A 245 -36.47 -28.18 -7.57
C GLY A 245 -35.00 -28.18 -8.05
N LEU A 246 -34.72 -28.75 -9.22
CA LEU A 246 -33.36 -28.75 -9.79
C LEU A 246 -32.90 -27.36 -10.21
N ALA A 247 -33.79 -26.56 -10.79
CA ALA A 247 -33.48 -25.18 -11.19
C ALA A 247 -33.30 -24.28 -9.96
N LEU A 248 -34.06 -24.53 -8.89
CA LEU A 248 -33.95 -23.82 -7.62
C LEU A 248 -32.57 -24.03 -6.98
N LEU A 249 -32.09 -25.28 -6.95
CA LEU A 249 -30.76 -25.61 -6.43
C LEU A 249 -29.65 -24.96 -7.28
N GLY A 250 -29.80 -24.97 -8.61
CA GLY A 250 -28.88 -24.29 -9.53
C GLY A 250 -28.84 -22.77 -9.32
N MET A 251 -29.99 -22.12 -9.17
CA MET A 251 -30.04 -20.68 -8.92
C MET A 251 -29.48 -20.30 -7.54
N LEU A 252 -29.68 -21.12 -6.52
CA LEU A 252 -29.07 -20.92 -5.19
C LEU A 252 -27.53 -20.91 -5.28
N GLY A 253 -26.97 -21.89 -5.97
CA GLY A 253 -25.53 -21.95 -6.24
C GLY A 253 -25.06 -20.75 -7.04
N GLY A 254 -25.80 -20.36 -8.10
CA GLY A 254 -25.50 -19.21 -8.93
C GLY A 254 -25.44 -17.89 -8.14
N TRP A 255 -26.45 -17.60 -7.31
CA TRP A 255 -26.47 -16.39 -6.49
C TRP A 255 -25.37 -16.38 -5.42
N THR A 256 -25.02 -17.54 -4.87
CA THR A 256 -23.95 -17.67 -3.88
C THR A 256 -22.56 -17.42 -4.50
N VAL A 257 -22.32 -17.96 -5.71
CA VAL A 257 -21.10 -17.69 -6.48
C VAL A 257 -21.05 -16.21 -6.87
N LEU A 258 -22.15 -15.64 -7.35
CA LEU A 258 -22.22 -14.22 -7.71
C LEU A 258 -21.90 -13.32 -6.51
N PHE A 259 -22.47 -13.61 -5.34
CA PHE A 259 -22.17 -12.90 -4.11
C PHE A 259 -20.68 -12.99 -3.75
N ALA A 260 -20.10 -14.19 -3.77
CA ALA A 260 -18.68 -14.40 -3.47
C ALA A 260 -17.76 -13.64 -4.44
N VAL A 261 -18.09 -13.65 -5.74
CA VAL A 261 -17.36 -12.90 -6.77
C VAL A 261 -17.49 -11.39 -6.52
N CYS A 262 -18.70 -10.88 -6.28
CA CYS A 262 -18.93 -9.47 -5.99
C CYS A 262 -18.14 -9.01 -4.76
N VAL A 263 -18.22 -9.73 -3.64
CA VAL A 263 -17.50 -9.39 -2.42
C VAL A 263 -15.98 -9.48 -2.64
N GLY A 264 -15.49 -10.55 -3.27
CA GLY A 264 -14.04 -10.74 -3.47
C GLY A 264 -13.40 -9.78 -4.47
N TRP A 265 -14.15 -9.31 -5.48
CA TRP A 265 -13.65 -8.31 -6.43
C TRP A 265 -13.79 -6.88 -5.92
N LEU A 266 -14.88 -6.57 -5.22
CA LEU A 266 -15.17 -5.20 -4.82
C LEU A 266 -14.59 -4.85 -3.46
N THR A 267 -14.61 -5.77 -2.49
CA THR A 267 -14.13 -5.47 -1.15
C THR A 267 -12.69 -5.95 -0.94
N ASN A 268 -11.96 -5.29 -0.05
CA ASN A 268 -10.66 -5.75 0.43
C ASN A 268 -10.81 -6.72 1.62
N ALA A 269 -11.87 -7.53 1.60
CA ALA A 269 -12.14 -8.50 2.64
C ALA A 269 -11.07 -9.60 2.61
N ARG A 270 -10.59 -9.98 3.79
CA ARG A 270 -9.66 -11.11 3.93
C ARG A 270 -10.34 -12.41 3.49
N ARG A 271 -9.56 -13.40 3.06
CA ARG A 271 -10.08 -14.67 2.53
C ARG A 271 -11.06 -15.34 3.51
N ASP A 272 -10.74 -15.35 4.80
CA ASP A 272 -11.58 -15.85 5.88
C ASP A 272 -12.90 -15.08 6.03
N GLN A 273 -12.89 -13.75 5.89
CA GLN A 273 -14.09 -12.92 5.94
C GLN A 273 -15.03 -13.19 4.76
N VAL A 274 -14.46 -13.39 3.55
CA VAL A 274 -15.25 -13.74 2.36
C VAL A 274 -15.92 -15.11 2.52
N PHE A 275 -15.21 -16.10 3.05
CA PHE A 275 -15.79 -17.42 3.32
C PHE A 275 -16.91 -17.36 4.36
N ALA A 276 -16.71 -16.64 5.46
CA ALA A 276 -17.73 -16.46 6.50
C ALA A 276 -18.98 -15.76 5.96
N ALA A 277 -18.81 -14.66 5.22
CA ALA A 277 -19.92 -13.93 4.62
C ALA A 277 -20.69 -14.80 3.59
N THR A 278 -19.97 -15.57 2.77
CA THR A 278 -20.57 -16.46 1.77
C THR A 278 -21.34 -17.61 2.43
N ALA A 279 -20.81 -18.19 3.51
CA ALA A 279 -21.48 -19.23 4.28
C ALA A 279 -22.76 -18.70 4.94
N ALA A 280 -22.71 -17.50 5.54
CA ALA A 280 -23.88 -16.85 6.13
C ALA A 280 -24.96 -16.57 5.08
N TYR A 281 -24.58 -16.02 3.92
CA TYR A 281 -25.50 -15.76 2.83
C TYR A 281 -26.13 -17.04 2.27
N CYS A 282 -25.32 -18.08 2.06
CA CYS A 282 -25.81 -19.40 1.63
C CYS A 282 -26.80 -19.99 2.63
N ALA A 283 -26.52 -19.91 3.93
CA ALA A 283 -27.43 -20.41 4.97
C ALA A 283 -28.81 -19.71 4.91
N VAL A 284 -28.84 -18.39 4.70
CA VAL A 284 -30.11 -17.65 4.54
C VAL A 284 -30.88 -18.14 3.32
N LEU A 285 -30.22 -18.32 2.17
CA LEU A 285 -30.88 -18.83 0.95
C LEU A 285 -31.42 -20.25 1.13
N VAL A 286 -30.66 -21.14 1.79
CA VAL A 286 -31.07 -22.52 2.05
C VAL A 286 -32.31 -22.57 2.95
N VAL A 287 -32.38 -21.73 3.99
CA VAL A 287 -33.57 -21.64 4.86
C VAL A 287 -34.81 -21.20 4.07
N PHE A 288 -34.67 -20.19 3.19
CA PHE A 288 -35.76 -19.75 2.31
C PHE A 288 -36.23 -20.86 1.37
N VAL A 289 -35.29 -21.59 0.75
CA VAL A 289 -35.59 -22.74 -0.13
C VAL A 289 -36.27 -23.87 0.63
N SER A 290 -35.86 -24.15 1.86
CA SER A 290 -36.48 -25.18 2.69
C SER A 290 -37.93 -24.84 3.06
N GLY A 291 -38.24 -23.56 3.26
CA GLY A 291 -39.60 -23.09 3.53
C GLY A 291 -40.52 -23.22 2.31
N THR A 292 -40.04 -22.89 1.11
CA THR A 292 -40.83 -23.00 -0.13
C THR A 292 -41.03 -24.45 -0.58
N LEU A 293 -40.01 -25.30 -0.48
CA LEU A 293 -40.14 -26.74 -0.76
C LEU A 293 -41.04 -27.45 0.27
N GLY A 294 -40.95 -27.07 1.55
CA GLY A 294 -41.77 -27.64 2.63
C GLY A 294 -43.26 -27.31 2.52
N GLY A 295 -43.61 -26.13 1.97
CA GLY A 295 -45.00 -25.74 1.71
C GLY A 295 -45.62 -26.45 0.50
N ALA A 296 -44.82 -26.77 -0.53
CA ALA A 296 -45.30 -27.43 -1.75
C ALA A 296 -45.57 -28.94 -1.55
N ALA A 297 -44.91 -29.59 -0.58
CA ALA A 297 -45.05 -31.03 -0.31
C ALA A 297 -46.24 -31.39 0.61
N GLY A 298 -47.09 -30.44 0.99
CA GLY A 298 -48.26 -30.66 1.88
C GLY A 298 -49.55 -31.15 1.20
N GLY A 299 -49.52 -31.45 -0.09
CA GLY A 299 -50.68 -31.92 -0.85
C GLY A 299 -50.58 -33.41 -1.21
N GLN A 300 -51.39 -34.23 -0.54
CA GLN A 300 -51.67 -35.65 -0.81
C GLN A 300 -50.53 -36.66 -0.55
N VAL A 301 -50.63 -37.39 0.56
CA VAL A 301 -50.89 -38.85 0.55
C VAL A 301 -51.60 -39.22 1.87
N VAL A 302 -52.94 -39.33 1.86
CA VAL A 302 -53.65 -40.15 2.84
C VAL A 302 -53.87 -41.49 2.17
N VAL A 303 -53.03 -42.46 2.52
CA VAL A 303 -53.09 -43.86 2.06
C VAL A 303 -54.39 -44.46 2.57
N GLY A 304 -55.19 -45.03 1.67
CA GLY A 304 -56.42 -45.74 1.99
C GLY A 304 -56.15 -47.00 2.83
N GLU A 305 -56.96 -47.20 3.86
CA GLU A 305 -57.00 -48.43 4.65
C GLU A 305 -57.51 -49.60 3.79
N GLY A 306 -56.57 -50.44 3.35
CA GLY A 306 -56.86 -51.78 2.83
C GLY A 306 -56.82 -52.78 3.96
N GLY A 307 -57.98 -53.28 4.37
CA GLY A 307 -58.13 -54.27 5.43
C GLY A 307 -57.43 -55.60 5.12
N TRP A 308 -56.80 -56.18 6.14
CA TRP A 308 -56.34 -57.56 6.14
C TRP A 308 -57.09 -58.36 7.19
N ASN A 309 -57.90 -59.29 6.68
CA ASN A 309 -58.69 -60.25 7.40
C ASN A 309 -57.80 -61.48 7.69
N CYS A 310 -57.52 -61.79 8.96
CA CYS A 310 -56.89 -63.06 9.36
C CYS A 310 -57.86 -63.83 10.24
N THR A 311 -58.45 -64.88 9.65
CA THR A 311 -59.26 -65.90 10.32
C THR A 311 -58.40 -67.11 10.71
N ARG A 312 -58.92 -67.83 11.73
CA ARG A 312 -58.59 -69.17 12.27
C ARG A 312 -57.47 -69.27 13.32
N GLY A 313 -57.71 -69.92 14.46
CA GLY A 313 -58.92 -70.62 14.89
C GLY A 313 -58.75 -71.29 16.25
N GLY A 314 -59.89 -71.54 16.91
CA GLY A 314 -60.10 -72.76 17.69
C GLY A 314 -60.67 -73.85 16.79
#